data_AF-A0A0Q8P9N8-F1
#
_entry.id   AF-A0A0Q8P9N8-F1
#
_cell.length_a   1.000
_cell.length_b   1.000
_cell.length_c   1.000
_cell.angle_alpha   90.00
_cell.angle_beta   90.00
_cell.angle_gamma   90.00
#
_symmetry.space_group_name_H-M   'P 1'
#
loop_
_entity.id
_entity.type
_entity.pdbx_description
1 polymer ?
#
loop_
_entity_poly.entity_id
_entity_poly.type
_entity_poly.pdbx_seq_one_letter_code
_entity_poly.pdbx_strand_id
1 'polypeptide(L)'
;MLALNPHDHDALWALARCHVACGLIEDAWNVLTQQETPIEPRTEHEALLWVKLGARYSDDANFAGQALALMQRWPDDEALLGGFITALHVSAADSHERWPEEYGSQLRQATEHYLERFPDSSQFRAVRLGPDDDPLANVADELRQAFENTREVRDKVASGDLPLGIVTWAAGRTYTEASLRRAAGFVYARDAMTDAAGAEAVSTAQSVRTVIDPTVAHTLALLDPGHAEHLIGCLDGVVTTDQLFQDALQAKESLALQSDLTIVWDAGRQRSGVLAEETGELERLRSRAVRVLELLRSTARVPHPELRSFPLPEPQGGEWLTALDHAKEHGLVLWTDDRVLRSLARAEGVLGFGTLDLLDSMATTGQLGTHEVLLAKADLLRCYFVDISFSHDLYAAAALADGWRALAVADALSRPQAWTQPQPVASFVLGCIANISEQYPQDIARWLAMASTGLASASMPGAVNQNLKTLVWQALTQPWVTASSLPFVLAGLRSGIAVRDDAGRPLEGALSQFYAALVAKFGHALAASRLMRPFELAPDVEKAVAARVVLTHRGS
;
A
#
# COMPACT_ATOMS: atom_id res chain seq x y z
N MET A 1 14.45 36.05 -25.16
CA MET A 1 13.30 36.36 -26.04
C MET A 1 12.21 37.09 -25.28
N LEU A 2 11.67 36.56 -24.17
CA LEU A 2 10.67 37.29 -23.36
C LEU A 2 11.15 38.64 -22.78
N ALA A 3 12.44 38.76 -22.45
CA ALA A 3 13.02 40.05 -22.05
C ALA A 3 13.11 41.09 -23.19
N LEU A 4 12.94 40.67 -24.44
CA LEU A 4 12.99 41.51 -25.65
C LEU A 4 11.60 41.75 -26.24
N ASN A 5 10.71 40.76 -26.13
CA ASN A 5 9.28 40.86 -26.46
C ASN A 5 8.48 40.01 -25.46
N PRO A 6 7.85 40.62 -24.44
CA PRO A 6 7.05 39.92 -23.45
C PRO A 6 5.83 39.20 -24.02
N HIS A 7 5.38 39.56 -25.22
CA HIS A 7 4.20 38.99 -25.89
C HIS A 7 4.56 38.04 -27.03
N ASP A 8 5.79 37.52 -27.07
CA ASP A 8 6.17 36.49 -28.03
C ASP A 8 5.48 35.16 -27.69
N HIS A 9 4.47 34.80 -28.47
CA HIS A 9 3.67 33.58 -28.25
C HIS A 9 4.51 32.30 -28.27
N ASP A 10 5.54 32.21 -29.12
CA ASP A 10 6.40 31.02 -29.18
C ASP A 10 7.24 30.89 -27.91
N ALA A 11 7.72 32.02 -27.39
CA ALA A 11 8.49 32.06 -26.16
C ALA A 11 7.61 31.74 -24.93
N LEU A 12 6.35 32.18 -24.92
CA LEU A 12 5.39 31.89 -23.84
C LEU A 12 5.00 30.40 -23.82
N TRP A 13 4.74 29.79 -24.98
CA TRP A 13 4.49 28.35 -25.08
C TRP A 13 5.72 27.51 -24.73
N ALA A 14 6.92 27.95 -25.11
CA ALA A 14 8.16 27.29 -24.68
C ALA A 14 8.35 27.37 -23.17
N LEU A 15 8.08 28.54 -22.55
CA LEU A 15 8.16 28.72 -21.11
C LEU A 15 7.13 27.85 -20.37
N ALA A 16 5.88 27.81 -20.84
CA ALA A 16 4.84 26.94 -20.26
C ALA A 16 5.25 25.45 -20.29
N ARG A 17 5.85 24.98 -21.39
CA ARG A 17 6.40 23.61 -21.47
C ARG A 17 7.55 23.38 -20.50
N CYS A 18 8.45 24.35 -20.32
CA CYS A 18 9.51 24.26 -19.33
C CYS A 18 8.95 24.17 -17.91
N HIS A 19 7.96 25.01 -17.59
CA HIS A 19 7.27 24.94 -16.30
C HIS A 19 6.62 23.58 -16.06
N VAL A 20 5.93 23.01 -17.06
CA VAL A 20 5.36 21.66 -16.93
C VAL A 20 6.44 20.58 -16.76
N ALA A 21 7.55 20.66 -17.50
CA ALA A 21 8.67 19.73 -17.35
C ALA A 21 9.30 19.81 -15.94
N CYS A 22 9.31 20.99 -15.32
CA CYS A 22 9.75 21.20 -13.93
C CYS A 22 8.62 21.05 -12.89
N GLY A 23 7.45 20.55 -13.29
CA GLY A 23 6.29 20.40 -12.42
C GLY A 23 5.72 21.68 -11.79
N LEU A 24 6.04 22.85 -12.35
CA LEU A 24 5.48 24.16 -12.01
C LEU A 24 4.18 24.40 -12.80
N ILE A 25 3.20 23.51 -12.63
CA ILE A 25 2.03 23.42 -13.52
C ILE A 25 1.11 24.65 -13.40
N GLU A 26 0.99 25.22 -12.20
CA GLU A 26 0.24 26.46 -11.97
C GLU A 26 0.92 27.65 -12.65
N ASP A 27 2.25 27.77 -12.56
CA ASP A 27 3.00 28.80 -13.27
C ASP A 27 2.85 28.65 -14.79
N ALA A 28 2.83 27.41 -15.29
CA ALA A 28 2.58 27.13 -16.70
C ALA A 28 1.21 27.66 -17.15
N TRP A 29 0.17 27.48 -16.32
CA TRP A 29 -1.15 28.03 -16.59
C TRP A 29 -1.15 29.56 -16.56
N ASN A 30 -0.57 30.15 -15.51
CA ASN A 30 -0.46 31.60 -15.34
C ASN A 30 0.26 32.28 -16.51
N VAL A 31 1.33 31.67 -17.03
CA VAL A 31 2.07 32.17 -18.21
C VAL A 31 1.16 32.32 -19.43
N LEU A 32 0.20 31.39 -19.62
CA LEU A 32 -0.70 31.37 -20.77
C LEU A 32 -1.94 32.27 -20.60
N THR A 33 -2.38 32.51 -19.36
CA THR A 33 -3.67 33.16 -19.06
C THR A 33 -3.59 34.56 -18.49
N GLN A 34 -2.50 34.92 -17.80
CA GLN A 34 -2.35 36.27 -17.20
C GLN A 34 -1.86 37.33 -18.20
N GLN A 35 -1.85 37.01 -19.49
CA GLN A 35 -1.58 37.97 -20.56
C GLN A 35 -2.81 38.86 -20.79
N GLU A 36 -2.61 40.09 -21.27
CA GLU A 36 -3.72 40.99 -21.65
C GLU A 36 -4.65 40.37 -22.70
N THR A 37 -4.14 39.45 -23.51
CA THR A 37 -4.91 38.61 -24.43
C THR A 37 -4.57 37.14 -24.18
N PRO A 38 -5.55 36.28 -23.87
CA PRO A 38 -5.32 34.84 -23.71
C PRO A 38 -4.65 34.24 -24.94
N ILE A 39 -3.63 33.40 -24.73
CA ILE A 39 -2.90 32.77 -25.83
C ILE A 39 -3.65 31.53 -26.29
N GLU A 40 -4.19 31.56 -27.50
CA GLU A 40 -4.85 30.40 -28.07
C GLU A 40 -3.85 29.33 -28.56
N PRO A 41 -4.16 28.04 -28.38
CA PRO A 41 -3.34 26.95 -28.90
C PRO A 41 -3.42 26.88 -30.43
N ARG A 42 -2.27 26.69 -31.09
CA ARG A 42 -2.14 26.65 -32.55
C ARG A 42 -1.82 25.26 -33.07
N THR A 43 -1.19 24.44 -32.25
CA THR A 43 -0.77 23.07 -32.57
C THR A 43 -1.46 22.05 -31.65
N GLU A 44 -1.47 20.78 -32.05
CA GLU A 44 -2.02 19.66 -31.26
C GLU A 44 -1.39 19.60 -29.87
N HIS A 45 -0.08 19.78 -29.78
CA HIS A 45 0.65 19.72 -28.51
C HIS A 45 0.34 20.92 -27.60
N GLU A 46 0.24 22.13 -28.15
CA GLU A 46 -0.21 23.32 -27.41
C GLU A 46 -1.65 23.15 -26.92
N ALA A 47 -2.53 22.57 -27.75
CA ALA A 47 -3.93 22.34 -27.41
C ALA A 47 -4.07 21.31 -26.28
N LEU A 48 -3.34 20.19 -26.34
CA LEU A 48 -3.31 19.20 -25.27
C LEU A 48 -2.79 19.79 -23.96
N LEU A 49 -1.72 20.57 -24.03
CA LEU A 49 -1.16 21.25 -22.87
C LEU A 49 -2.18 22.23 -22.28
N TRP A 50 -2.81 23.06 -23.11
CA TRP A 50 -3.84 24.01 -22.68
C TRP A 50 -5.00 23.31 -21.97
N VAL A 51 -5.53 22.23 -22.56
CA VAL A 51 -6.64 21.47 -21.97
C VAL A 51 -6.23 20.85 -20.64
N LYS A 52 -5.04 20.22 -20.56
CA LYS A 52 -4.52 19.64 -19.31
C LYS A 52 -4.32 20.67 -18.20
N LEU A 53 -3.86 21.87 -18.54
CA LEU A 53 -3.64 22.95 -17.57
C LEU A 53 -4.97 23.55 -17.12
N GLY A 54 -5.83 23.96 -18.06
CA GLY A 54 -7.09 24.59 -17.71
C GLY A 54 -8.08 23.65 -17.03
N ALA A 55 -8.06 22.35 -17.35
CA ALA A 55 -8.86 21.36 -16.61
C ALA A 55 -8.53 21.32 -15.11
N ARG A 56 -7.33 21.75 -14.71
CA ARG A 56 -6.89 21.78 -13.31
C ARG A 56 -7.03 23.15 -12.64
N TYR A 57 -6.88 24.23 -13.39
CA TYR A 57 -6.69 25.58 -12.84
C TYR A 57 -7.62 26.65 -13.43
N SER A 58 -8.47 26.31 -14.40
CA SER A 58 -9.40 27.28 -14.97
C SER A 58 -10.59 27.48 -14.05
N ASP A 59 -10.79 28.72 -13.61
CA ASP A 59 -12.02 29.15 -12.92
C ASP A 59 -13.15 29.54 -13.91
N ASP A 60 -12.88 29.53 -15.22
CA ASP A 60 -13.90 29.81 -16.24
C ASP A 60 -14.89 28.65 -16.36
N ALA A 61 -16.14 28.91 -15.97
CA ALA A 61 -17.26 27.96 -16.10
C ALA A 61 -17.48 27.46 -17.54
N ASN A 62 -17.01 28.20 -18.55
CA ASN A 62 -17.13 27.82 -19.96
C ASN A 62 -15.94 27.03 -20.50
N PHE A 63 -14.89 26.82 -19.70
CA PHE A 63 -13.65 26.19 -20.15
C PHE A 63 -13.89 24.81 -20.77
N ALA A 64 -14.71 23.97 -20.12
CA ALA A 64 -15.03 22.64 -20.63
C ALA A 64 -15.68 22.71 -22.03
N GLY A 65 -16.60 23.66 -22.24
CA GLY A 65 -17.21 23.90 -23.55
C GLY A 65 -16.20 24.37 -24.60
N GLN A 66 -15.25 25.24 -24.23
CA GLN A 66 -14.16 25.68 -25.12
C GLN A 66 -13.23 24.52 -25.48
N ALA A 67 -12.87 23.67 -24.51
CA ALA A 67 -12.05 22.48 -24.73
C ALA A 67 -12.74 21.46 -25.65
N LEU A 68 -14.04 21.21 -25.45
CA LEU A 68 -14.84 20.35 -26.32
C LEU A 68 -15.00 20.93 -27.73
N ALA A 69 -15.15 22.24 -27.87
CA ALA A 69 -15.18 22.89 -29.19
C ALA A 69 -13.81 22.78 -29.90
N LEU A 70 -12.72 22.88 -29.15
CA LEU A 70 -11.35 22.76 -29.68
C LEU A 70 -11.07 21.37 -30.28
N MET A 71 -11.74 20.31 -29.79
CA MET A 71 -11.68 18.96 -30.39
C MET A 71 -12.05 18.95 -31.88
N GLN A 72 -12.96 19.83 -32.31
CA GLN A 72 -13.41 19.88 -33.70
C GLN A 72 -12.31 20.31 -34.69
N ARG A 73 -11.23 20.92 -34.19
CA ARG A 73 -10.10 21.38 -35.02
C ARG A 73 -9.18 20.23 -35.46
N TRP A 74 -9.16 19.12 -34.71
CA TRP A 74 -8.34 17.94 -34.97
C TRP A 74 -9.15 16.65 -34.80
N PRO A 75 -10.16 16.42 -35.67
CA PRO A 75 -11.12 15.32 -35.48
C PRO A 75 -10.51 13.92 -35.69
N ASP A 76 -9.34 13.83 -36.30
CA ASP A 76 -8.67 12.57 -36.65
C ASP A 76 -7.49 12.20 -35.73
N ASP A 77 -7.13 13.05 -34.77
CA ASP A 77 -6.03 12.77 -33.84
C ASP A 77 -6.54 12.03 -32.60
N GLU A 78 -6.49 10.69 -32.66
CA GLU A 78 -6.92 9.79 -31.59
C GLU A 78 -6.26 10.10 -30.24
N ALA A 79 -4.96 10.39 -30.24
CA ALA A 79 -4.18 10.58 -29.03
C ALA A 79 -4.51 11.93 -28.37
N LEU A 80 -4.64 12.98 -29.18
CA LEU A 80 -5.07 14.29 -28.71
C LEU A 80 -6.47 14.26 -28.10
N LEU A 81 -7.44 13.71 -28.84
CA LEU A 81 -8.84 13.66 -28.41
C LEU A 81 -9.02 12.78 -27.17
N GLY A 82 -8.32 11.63 -27.10
CA GLY A 82 -8.29 10.80 -25.92
C GLY A 82 -7.73 11.56 -24.71
N GLY A 83 -6.62 12.28 -24.91
CA GLY A 83 -6.02 13.13 -23.86
C GLY A 83 -6.94 14.25 -23.36
N PHE A 84 -7.76 14.84 -24.24
CA PHE A 84 -8.75 15.84 -23.84
C PHE A 84 -9.85 15.22 -22.98
N ILE A 85 -10.42 14.10 -23.43
CA ILE A 85 -11.48 13.38 -22.73
C ILE A 85 -11.00 12.97 -21.34
N THR A 86 -9.79 12.40 -21.23
CA THR A 86 -9.19 12.04 -19.94
C THR A 86 -9.04 13.26 -19.03
N ALA A 87 -8.47 14.36 -19.51
CA ALA A 87 -8.27 15.56 -18.69
C ALA A 87 -9.60 16.15 -18.16
N LEU A 88 -10.64 16.17 -19.00
CA LEU A 88 -11.97 16.66 -18.62
C LEU A 88 -12.65 15.73 -17.62
N HIS A 89 -12.55 14.40 -17.77
CA HIS A 89 -13.07 13.45 -16.77
C HIS A 89 -12.35 13.57 -15.42
N VAL A 90 -11.03 13.77 -15.41
CA VAL A 90 -10.26 14.00 -14.17
C VAL A 90 -10.78 15.25 -13.47
N SER A 91 -10.94 16.34 -14.20
CA SER A 91 -11.44 17.61 -13.66
C SER A 91 -12.87 17.48 -13.10
N ALA A 92 -13.75 16.78 -13.83
CA ALA A 92 -15.11 16.52 -13.39
C ALA A 92 -15.16 15.66 -12.11
N ALA A 93 -14.18 14.75 -11.91
CA ALA A 93 -14.08 13.92 -10.72
C ALA A 93 -13.50 14.67 -9.50
N ASP A 94 -12.57 15.60 -9.72
CA ASP A 94 -11.91 16.39 -8.67
C ASP A 94 -12.76 17.59 -8.18
N SER A 95 -13.69 18.10 -9.01
CA SER A 95 -14.44 19.32 -8.71
C SER A 95 -15.47 19.13 -7.58
N HIS A 96 -15.22 19.74 -6.42
CA HIS A 96 -16.20 19.80 -5.31
C HIS A 96 -17.48 20.55 -5.69
N GLU A 97 -17.39 21.52 -6.62
CA GLU A 97 -18.53 22.12 -7.28
C GLU A 97 -18.90 21.27 -8.49
N ARG A 98 -20.06 20.59 -8.41
CA ARG A 98 -20.57 19.82 -9.54
C ARG A 98 -20.70 20.75 -10.74
N TRP A 99 -20.04 20.37 -11.84
CA TRP A 99 -20.28 21.00 -13.14
C TRP A 99 -21.78 21.08 -13.43
N PRO A 100 -22.26 22.16 -14.06
CA PRO A 100 -23.60 22.20 -14.61
C PRO A 100 -23.95 20.92 -15.38
N GLU A 101 -25.17 20.40 -15.19
CA GLU A 101 -25.61 19.10 -15.73
C GLU A 101 -25.47 19.01 -17.26
N GLU A 102 -25.59 20.16 -17.93
CA GLU A 102 -25.39 20.32 -19.38
C GLU A 102 -23.95 20.00 -19.83
N TYR A 103 -22.93 20.31 -19.03
CA TYR A 103 -21.55 19.93 -19.39
C TYR A 103 -21.31 18.44 -19.19
N GLY A 104 -21.91 17.86 -18.15
CA GLY A 104 -21.87 16.42 -17.94
C GLY A 104 -22.46 15.64 -19.13
N SER A 105 -23.54 16.15 -19.74
CA SER A 105 -24.10 15.53 -20.95
C SER A 105 -23.24 15.75 -22.19
N GLN A 106 -22.67 16.95 -22.38
CA GLN A 106 -21.76 17.24 -23.49
C GLN A 106 -20.48 16.39 -23.43
N LEU A 107 -19.87 16.23 -22.25
CA LEU A 107 -18.69 15.37 -22.09
C LEU A 107 -19.02 13.90 -22.36
N ARG A 108 -20.18 13.40 -21.91
CA ARG A 108 -20.65 12.04 -22.24
C ARG A 108 -20.83 11.86 -23.74
N GLN A 109 -21.47 12.81 -24.42
CA GLN A 109 -21.66 12.76 -25.87
C GLN A 109 -20.32 12.78 -26.62
N ALA A 110 -19.36 13.61 -26.21
CA ALA A 110 -18.03 13.64 -26.79
C ALA A 110 -17.27 12.32 -26.57
N THR A 111 -17.44 11.72 -25.39
CA THR A 111 -16.87 10.41 -25.05
C THR A 111 -17.47 9.30 -25.93
N GLU A 112 -18.79 9.27 -26.09
CA GLU A 112 -19.48 8.31 -26.97
C GLU A 112 -19.00 8.46 -28.43
N HIS A 113 -18.93 9.69 -28.94
CA HIS A 113 -18.46 9.93 -30.31
C HIS A 113 -17.01 9.50 -30.51
N TYR A 114 -16.14 9.72 -29.52
CA TYR A 114 -14.76 9.24 -29.56
C TYR A 114 -14.69 7.71 -29.60
N LEU A 115 -15.44 7.03 -28.76
CA LEU A 115 -15.48 5.56 -28.68
C LEU A 115 -16.06 4.92 -29.96
N GLU A 116 -17.02 5.57 -30.61
CA GLU A 116 -17.55 5.14 -31.91
C GLU A 116 -16.50 5.28 -33.02
N ARG A 117 -15.70 6.36 -32.97
CA ARG A 117 -14.70 6.67 -33.99
C ARG A 117 -13.40 5.86 -33.82
N PHE A 118 -12.97 5.63 -32.58
CA PHE A 118 -11.74 4.94 -32.22
C PHE A 118 -12.02 3.75 -31.28
N PRO A 119 -12.72 2.69 -31.75
CA PRO A 119 -13.16 1.59 -30.90
C PRO A 119 -12.00 0.77 -30.30
N ASP A 120 -10.86 0.73 -30.98
CA ASP A 120 -9.66 0.00 -30.56
C ASP A 120 -8.60 0.91 -29.89
N SER A 121 -9.00 2.10 -29.43
CA SER A 121 -8.08 3.08 -28.85
C SER A 121 -7.33 2.52 -27.65
N SER A 122 -6.02 2.74 -27.65
CA SER A 122 -5.15 2.39 -26.49
C SER A 122 -5.26 3.41 -25.34
N GLN A 123 -5.81 4.59 -25.61
CA GLN A 123 -5.94 5.68 -24.63
C GLN A 123 -7.24 5.58 -23.84
N PHE A 124 -8.34 5.27 -24.52
CA PHE A 124 -9.66 5.21 -23.93
C PHE A 124 -10.56 4.29 -24.75
N ARG A 125 -10.93 3.12 -24.21
CA ARG A 125 -11.75 2.12 -24.93
C ARG A 125 -12.96 1.69 -24.12
N ALA A 126 -14.02 1.36 -24.84
CA ALA A 126 -15.18 0.72 -24.26
C ALA A 126 -15.03 -0.79 -24.33
N VAL A 127 -15.22 -1.46 -23.20
CA VAL A 127 -15.31 -2.92 -23.15
C VAL A 127 -16.77 -3.30 -23.23
N ARG A 128 -17.15 -4.08 -24.24
CA ARG A 128 -18.49 -4.65 -24.33
C ARG A 128 -18.64 -5.75 -23.28
N LEU A 129 -19.78 -5.75 -22.58
CA LEU A 129 -20.14 -6.85 -21.70
C LEU A 129 -20.26 -8.15 -22.51
N GLY A 130 -19.79 -9.24 -21.91
CA GLY A 130 -19.98 -10.59 -22.40
C GLY A 130 -21.43 -11.07 -22.24
N PRO A 131 -21.69 -12.36 -22.49
CA PRO A 131 -22.97 -13.02 -22.21
C PRO A 131 -23.46 -12.81 -20.77
N ASP A 132 -24.76 -12.91 -20.52
CA ASP A 132 -25.36 -12.68 -19.19
C ASP A 132 -24.78 -13.60 -18.09
N ASP A 133 -24.32 -14.80 -18.46
CA ASP A 133 -23.69 -15.77 -17.57
C ASP A 133 -22.19 -15.53 -17.32
N ASP A 134 -21.52 -14.76 -18.18
CA ASP A 134 -20.15 -14.28 -17.99
C ASP A 134 -19.94 -12.87 -18.61
N PRO A 135 -20.35 -11.80 -17.91
CA PRO A 135 -20.25 -10.43 -18.42
C PRO A 135 -18.82 -9.95 -18.67
N LEU A 136 -17.81 -10.66 -18.16
CA LEU A 136 -16.40 -10.29 -18.26
C LEU A 136 -15.61 -11.19 -19.24
N ALA A 137 -16.29 -12.08 -19.97
CA ALA A 137 -15.67 -13.01 -20.91
C ALA A 137 -14.75 -12.30 -21.92
N ASN A 138 -15.15 -11.11 -22.39
CA ASN A 138 -14.43 -10.36 -23.42
C ASN A 138 -13.09 -9.78 -22.96
N VAL A 139 -12.84 -9.70 -21.65
CA VAL A 139 -11.56 -9.21 -21.07
C VAL A 139 -10.81 -10.30 -20.30
N ALA A 140 -11.35 -11.51 -20.24
CA ALA A 140 -10.79 -12.59 -19.41
C ALA A 140 -9.36 -12.96 -19.81
N ASP A 141 -9.09 -13.11 -21.11
CA ASP A 141 -7.76 -13.45 -21.60
C ASP A 141 -6.75 -12.33 -21.34
N GLU A 142 -7.15 -11.08 -21.53
CA GLU A 142 -6.30 -9.92 -21.25
C GLU A 142 -5.95 -9.82 -19.76
N LEU A 143 -6.96 -9.97 -18.88
CA LEU A 143 -6.77 -9.95 -17.43
C LEU A 143 -5.90 -11.10 -16.94
N ARG A 144 -6.09 -12.30 -17.52
CA ARG A 144 -5.26 -13.47 -17.21
C ARG A 144 -3.82 -13.24 -17.63
N GLN A 145 -3.59 -12.78 -18.87
CA GLN A 145 -2.25 -12.53 -19.38
C GLN A 145 -1.55 -11.42 -18.57
N ALA A 146 -2.25 -10.34 -18.24
CA ALA A 146 -1.72 -9.29 -17.37
C ALA A 146 -1.40 -9.81 -15.96
N PHE A 147 -2.24 -10.69 -15.39
CA PHE A 147 -1.95 -11.32 -14.11
C PHE A 147 -0.71 -12.21 -14.17
N GLU A 148 -0.62 -13.10 -15.17
CA GLU A 148 0.49 -14.04 -15.32
C GLU A 148 1.82 -13.33 -15.57
N ASN A 149 1.84 -12.31 -16.43
CA ASN A 149 3.04 -11.51 -16.74
C ASN A 149 3.59 -10.76 -15.52
N THR A 150 2.74 -10.46 -14.54
CA THR A 150 3.10 -9.62 -13.38
C THR A 150 3.25 -10.40 -12.09
N ARG A 151 2.82 -11.66 -12.05
CA ARG A 151 2.77 -12.50 -10.85
C ARG A 151 4.12 -12.63 -10.17
N GLU A 152 5.16 -13.03 -10.91
CA GLU A 152 6.49 -13.26 -10.33
C GLU A 152 7.06 -11.98 -9.70
N VAL A 153 6.92 -10.84 -10.40
CA VAL A 153 7.36 -9.54 -9.89
C VAL A 153 6.59 -9.15 -8.63
N ARG A 154 5.26 -9.32 -8.64
CA ARG A 154 4.42 -9.04 -7.47
C ARG A 154 4.78 -9.93 -6.28
N ASP A 155 5.01 -11.22 -6.50
CA ASP A 155 5.38 -12.17 -5.44
C ASP A 155 6.76 -11.80 -4.84
N LYS A 156 7.73 -11.39 -5.67
CA LYS A 156 9.06 -10.92 -5.21
C LYS A 156 9.00 -9.59 -4.47
N VAL A 157 8.16 -8.65 -4.90
CA VAL A 157 7.96 -7.38 -4.18
C VAL A 157 7.21 -7.63 -2.87
N ALA A 158 6.18 -8.47 -2.88
CA ALA A 158 5.40 -8.82 -1.71
C ALA A 158 6.20 -9.59 -0.65
N SER A 159 7.21 -10.36 -1.06
CA SER A 159 8.18 -11.00 -0.14
C SER A 159 9.30 -10.07 0.31
N GLY A 160 9.44 -8.90 -0.33
CA GLY A 160 10.48 -7.92 -0.02
C GLY A 160 11.85 -8.26 -0.64
N ASP A 161 11.87 -9.01 -1.73
CA ASP A 161 13.09 -9.35 -2.49
C ASP A 161 13.40 -8.31 -3.59
N LEU A 162 12.39 -7.57 -4.06
CA LEU A 162 12.51 -6.49 -5.04
C LEU A 162 11.90 -5.18 -4.52
N PRO A 163 12.42 -4.02 -4.95
CA PRO A 163 11.87 -2.73 -4.57
C PRO A 163 10.49 -2.51 -5.20
N LEU A 164 9.66 -1.75 -4.49
CA LEU A 164 8.28 -1.47 -4.87
C LEU A 164 8.20 -0.75 -6.22
N GLY A 165 9.21 0.04 -6.57
CA GLY A 165 9.31 0.72 -7.85
C GLY A 165 9.26 -0.23 -9.06
N ILE A 166 9.69 -1.48 -8.93
CA ILE A 166 9.61 -2.46 -10.03
C ILE A 166 8.16 -2.82 -10.37
N VAL A 167 7.22 -2.66 -9.43
CA VAL A 167 5.78 -2.87 -9.70
C VAL A 167 5.25 -1.87 -10.72
N THR A 168 5.86 -0.69 -10.84
CA THR A 168 5.43 0.33 -11.82
C THR A 168 5.49 -0.19 -13.25
N TRP A 169 6.55 -0.94 -13.59
CA TRP A 169 6.75 -1.56 -14.90
C TRP A 169 5.71 -2.65 -15.18
N ALA A 170 5.43 -3.45 -14.16
CA ALA A 170 4.57 -4.61 -14.28
C ALA A 170 3.09 -4.22 -14.32
N ALA A 171 2.67 -3.30 -13.46
CA ALA A 171 1.25 -3.00 -13.23
C ALA A 171 0.74 -1.75 -13.96
N GLY A 172 1.60 -1.00 -14.66
CA GLY A 172 1.23 0.24 -15.35
C GLY A 172 0.75 1.34 -14.41
N ARG A 173 1.22 1.32 -13.16
CA ARG A 173 0.85 2.29 -12.11
C ARG A 173 2.07 3.10 -11.72
N THR A 174 1.83 4.29 -11.19
CA THR A 174 2.89 5.14 -10.64
C THR A 174 3.46 4.55 -9.35
N TYR A 175 4.67 4.95 -8.99
CA TYR A 175 5.33 4.50 -7.76
C TYR A 175 4.54 4.92 -6.53
N THR A 176 4.00 6.14 -6.56
CA THR A 176 3.11 6.68 -5.53
C THR A 176 1.82 5.88 -5.41
N GLU A 177 1.16 5.53 -6.52
CA GLU A 177 -0.06 4.72 -6.46
C GLU A 177 0.23 3.31 -5.91
N ALA A 178 1.37 2.70 -6.30
CA ALA A 178 1.81 1.42 -5.77
C ALA A 178 2.05 1.48 -4.25
N SER A 179 2.61 2.58 -3.75
CA SER A 179 2.79 2.83 -2.31
C SER A 179 1.47 2.99 -1.58
N LEU A 180 0.59 3.88 -2.06
CA LEU A 180 -0.73 4.15 -1.47
C LEU A 180 -1.59 2.89 -1.34
N ARG A 181 -1.59 2.06 -2.39
CA ARG A 181 -2.35 0.81 -2.44
C ARG A 181 -1.69 -0.34 -1.70
N ARG A 182 -0.48 -0.14 -1.16
CA ARG A 182 0.34 -1.20 -0.55
C ARG A 182 0.44 -2.39 -1.51
N ALA A 183 0.94 -2.17 -2.73
CA ALA A 183 0.97 -3.20 -3.76
C ALA A 183 1.76 -4.46 -3.36
N ALA A 184 2.66 -4.34 -2.39
CA ALA A 184 3.39 -5.44 -1.76
C ALA A 184 2.62 -6.17 -0.63
N GLY A 185 1.40 -5.73 -0.31
CA GLY A 185 0.62 -6.15 0.86
C GLY A 185 1.09 -5.51 2.17
N PHE A 186 2.40 -5.33 2.35
CA PHE A 186 3.02 -4.76 3.56
C PHE A 186 3.98 -3.63 3.22
N VAL A 187 4.23 -2.76 4.21
CA VAL A 187 5.38 -1.84 4.18
C VAL A 187 6.43 -2.36 5.14
N TYR A 188 7.59 -2.75 4.60
CA TYR A 188 8.68 -3.32 5.38
C TYR A 188 9.47 -2.20 6.09
N ALA A 189 9.33 -2.08 7.42
CA ALA A 189 9.90 -0.94 8.13
C ALA A 189 11.43 -1.04 8.32
N ARG A 190 11.94 -2.24 8.61
CA ARG A 190 13.35 -2.50 8.94
C ARG A 190 13.92 -3.71 8.21
N ASP A 191 15.23 -3.67 8.05
CA ASP A 191 16.04 -4.82 7.69
C ASP A 191 16.85 -5.24 8.93
N ALA A 192 16.51 -6.42 9.48
CA ALA A 192 17.09 -6.98 10.70
C ALA A 192 18.64 -7.04 10.68
N MET A 193 19.27 -7.01 9.50
CA MET A 193 20.72 -7.06 9.33
C MET A 193 21.42 -5.69 9.47
N THR A 194 20.70 -4.57 9.42
CA THR A 194 21.30 -3.26 9.10
C THR A 194 20.85 -2.07 9.96
N ASP A 195 20.17 -2.31 11.08
CA ASP A 195 19.62 -1.26 11.96
C ASP A 195 20.64 -0.17 12.35
N ALA A 196 21.92 -0.52 12.53
CA ALA A 196 22.97 0.45 12.88
C ALA A 196 23.25 1.49 11.78
N ALA A 197 23.13 1.10 10.50
CA ALA A 197 23.38 1.99 9.36
C ALA A 197 22.30 3.07 9.23
N GLY A 198 21.06 2.76 9.65
CA GLY A 198 19.96 3.73 9.66
C GLY A 198 20.22 4.88 10.64
N ALA A 199 20.69 4.58 11.86
CA ALA A 199 21.00 5.59 12.86
C ALA A 199 22.13 6.54 12.43
N GLU A 200 23.17 6.01 11.78
CA GLU A 200 24.27 6.81 11.22
C GLU A 200 23.78 7.73 10.09
N ALA A 201 22.94 7.21 9.20
CA ALA A 201 22.34 8.01 8.13
C ALA A 201 21.46 9.14 8.68
N VAL A 202 20.64 8.88 9.71
CA VAL A 202 19.84 9.91 10.39
C VAL A 202 20.73 10.98 11.02
N SER A 203 21.80 10.58 11.72
CA SER A 203 22.74 11.55 12.31
C SER A 203 23.39 12.43 11.25
N THR A 204 23.69 11.88 10.08
CA THR A 204 24.28 12.64 8.96
C THR A 204 23.26 13.61 8.37
N ALA A 205 22.01 13.18 8.22
CA ALA A 205 20.89 13.96 7.68
C ALA A 205 20.53 15.23 8.48
N GLN A 206 20.99 15.33 9.75
CA GLN A 206 20.89 16.54 10.56
C GLN A 206 21.85 17.66 10.10
N SER A 207 22.83 17.34 9.27
CA SER A 207 23.87 18.28 8.79
C SER A 207 24.05 18.28 7.28
N VAL A 208 23.37 17.37 6.58
CA VAL A 208 23.41 17.19 5.14
C VAL A 208 21.98 17.09 4.64
N ARG A 209 21.69 17.73 3.50
CA ARG A 209 20.36 17.66 2.89
C ARG A 209 19.95 16.21 2.61
N THR A 210 18.66 15.98 2.69
CA THR A 210 18.02 14.68 2.52
C THR A 210 17.10 14.71 1.30
N VAL A 211 17.20 13.69 0.45
CA VAL A 211 16.29 13.48 -0.67
C VAL A 211 15.20 12.50 -0.25
N ILE A 212 13.94 12.86 -0.43
CA ILE A 212 12.79 12.00 -0.14
C ILE A 212 12.11 11.51 -1.42
N ASP A 213 11.49 10.34 -1.31
CA ASP A 213 10.61 9.79 -2.33
C ASP A 213 9.12 9.77 -1.88
N PRO A 214 8.18 9.37 -2.76
CA PRO A 214 6.77 9.31 -2.42
C PRO A 214 6.40 8.28 -1.34
N THR A 215 7.26 7.28 -1.05
CA THR A 215 6.99 6.33 0.04
C THR A 215 7.11 7.02 1.39
N VAL A 216 8.06 7.94 1.55
CA VAL A 216 8.17 8.78 2.75
C VAL A 216 6.97 9.69 2.88
N ALA A 217 6.60 10.40 1.82
CA ALA A 217 5.45 11.30 1.86
C ALA A 217 4.16 10.53 2.17
N HIS A 218 4.02 9.29 1.67
CA HIS A 218 2.92 8.41 2.05
C HIS A 218 2.97 8.07 3.54
N THR A 219 4.11 7.65 4.09
CA THR A 219 4.25 7.38 5.52
C THR A 219 3.91 8.57 6.39
N LEU A 220 4.41 9.76 6.03
CA LEU A 220 4.12 11.01 6.74
C LEU A 220 2.63 11.39 6.65
N ALA A 221 1.95 11.05 5.55
CA ALA A 221 0.50 11.25 5.41
C ALA A 221 -0.35 10.32 6.31
N LEU A 222 0.25 9.27 6.90
CA LEU A 222 -0.40 8.38 7.87
C LEU A 222 -0.28 8.88 9.30
N LEU A 223 0.63 9.81 9.57
CA LEU A 223 0.88 10.37 10.89
C LEU A 223 0.04 11.62 11.13
N ASP A 224 -0.10 12.01 12.39
CA ASP A 224 -0.61 13.34 12.75
C ASP A 224 0.21 14.43 12.04
N PRO A 225 -0.45 15.49 11.48
CA PRO A 225 0.25 16.56 10.78
C PRO A 225 1.40 17.19 11.57
N GLY A 226 1.24 17.38 12.88
CA GLY A 226 2.28 17.95 13.73
C GLY A 226 3.51 17.04 13.85
N HIS A 227 3.31 15.72 13.91
CA HIS A 227 4.44 14.77 13.88
C HIS A 227 5.16 14.78 12.53
N ALA A 228 4.41 14.83 11.43
CA ALA A 228 5.01 14.88 10.09
C ALA A 228 5.87 16.15 9.88
N GLU A 229 5.36 17.32 10.29
CA GLU A 229 6.08 18.58 10.23
C GLU A 229 7.34 18.56 11.11
N HIS A 230 7.26 18.00 12.32
CA HIS A 230 8.40 17.88 13.22
C HIS A 230 9.49 16.94 12.69
N LEU A 231 9.10 15.83 12.06
CA LEU A 231 10.03 14.91 11.40
C LEU A 231 10.77 15.58 10.23
N ILE A 232 10.07 16.34 9.39
CA ILE A 232 10.70 17.11 8.30
C ILE A 232 11.62 18.19 8.88
N GLY A 233 11.16 18.91 9.91
CA GLY A 233 11.86 20.06 10.50
C GLY A 233 13.12 19.72 11.28
N CYS A 234 13.35 18.45 11.63
CA CYS A 234 14.55 18.03 12.37
C CYS A 234 15.79 17.76 11.49
N LEU A 235 15.63 17.85 10.16
CA LEU A 235 16.69 17.63 9.17
C LEU A 235 17.23 18.97 8.62
N ASP A 236 18.46 18.97 8.09
CA ASP A 236 19.10 20.20 7.55
C ASP A 236 18.32 20.81 6.38
N GLY A 237 17.71 19.95 5.57
CA GLY A 237 16.83 20.34 4.48
C GLY A 237 16.32 19.13 3.73
N VAL A 238 15.06 19.15 3.35
CA VAL A 238 14.41 18.06 2.62
C VAL A 238 14.10 18.50 1.20
N VAL A 239 14.52 17.69 0.24
CA VAL A 239 14.28 17.89 -1.18
C VAL A 239 13.62 16.67 -1.82
N THR A 240 12.90 16.88 -2.93
CA THR A 240 12.44 15.79 -3.81
C THR A 240 12.71 16.15 -5.26
N THR A 241 12.61 15.17 -6.16
CA THR A 241 12.81 15.41 -7.60
C THR A 241 11.49 15.79 -8.29
N ASP A 242 11.56 16.59 -9.36
CA ASP A 242 10.39 16.94 -10.16
C ASP A 242 9.66 15.70 -10.71
N GLN A 243 10.41 14.65 -11.07
CA GLN A 243 9.90 13.38 -11.60
C GLN A 243 9.00 12.66 -10.59
N LEU A 244 9.44 12.58 -9.33
CA LEU A 244 8.65 11.95 -8.25
C LEU A 244 7.44 12.80 -7.86
N PHE A 245 7.53 14.13 -7.98
CA PHE A 245 6.37 14.99 -7.83
C PHE A 245 5.34 14.77 -8.95
N GLN A 246 5.79 14.62 -10.21
CA GLN A 246 4.90 14.27 -11.33
C GLN A 246 4.26 12.88 -11.14
N ASP A 247 5.02 11.90 -10.68
CA ASP A 247 4.52 10.56 -10.34
C ASP A 247 3.39 10.63 -9.30
N ALA A 248 3.57 11.41 -8.24
CA ALA A 248 2.54 11.62 -7.22
C ALA A 248 1.30 12.34 -7.73
N LEU A 249 1.48 13.33 -8.62
CA LEU A 249 0.35 13.99 -9.28
C LEU A 249 -0.44 13.02 -10.16
N GLN A 250 0.24 12.23 -10.98
CA GLN A 250 -0.40 11.23 -11.83
C GLN A 250 -1.12 10.16 -10.99
N ALA A 251 -0.58 9.79 -9.82
CA ALA A 251 -1.26 8.91 -8.87
C ALA A 251 -2.59 9.49 -8.37
N LYS A 252 -2.59 10.77 -7.97
CA LYS A 252 -3.80 11.47 -7.54
C LYS A 252 -4.86 11.46 -8.64
N GLU A 253 -4.47 11.78 -9.87
CA GLU A 253 -5.39 11.84 -11.03
C GLU A 253 -5.94 10.46 -11.39
N SER A 254 -5.11 9.42 -11.36
CA SER A 254 -5.52 8.03 -11.53
C SER A 254 -6.58 7.62 -10.50
N LEU A 255 -6.36 7.94 -9.23
CA LEU A 255 -7.27 7.61 -8.13
C LEU A 255 -8.58 8.42 -8.17
N ALA A 256 -8.55 9.64 -8.72
CA ALA A 256 -9.75 10.44 -8.92
C ALA A 256 -10.72 9.78 -9.92
N LEU A 257 -10.19 9.22 -11.00
CA LEU A 257 -10.98 8.54 -12.05
C LEU A 257 -11.51 7.15 -11.66
N GLN A 258 -10.95 6.53 -10.63
CA GLN A 258 -11.30 5.16 -10.29
C GLN A 258 -12.71 5.01 -9.70
N SER A 259 -13.32 3.85 -9.97
CA SER A 259 -14.52 3.37 -9.28
C SER A 259 -14.13 2.47 -8.12
N ASP A 260 -15.05 2.36 -7.17
CA ASP A 260 -15.12 1.35 -6.12
C ASP A 260 -15.18 -0.10 -6.63
N LEU A 261 -15.33 -0.33 -7.94
CA LEU A 261 -15.24 -1.65 -8.57
C LEU A 261 -13.95 -1.78 -9.39
N THR A 262 -13.17 -2.82 -9.10
CA THR A 262 -12.00 -3.22 -9.89
C THR A 262 -12.24 -4.57 -10.54
N ILE A 263 -11.98 -4.66 -11.84
CA ILE A 263 -12.03 -5.93 -12.57
C ILE A 263 -10.66 -6.61 -12.46
N VAL A 264 -10.63 -7.87 -12.03
CA VAL A 264 -9.40 -8.65 -11.85
C VAL A 264 -9.54 -10.06 -12.38
N TRP A 265 -8.39 -10.72 -12.58
CA TRP A 265 -8.34 -12.18 -12.72
C TRP A 265 -8.29 -12.84 -11.34
N ASP A 266 -9.30 -13.66 -11.01
CA ASP A 266 -9.32 -14.48 -9.78
C ASP A 266 -8.63 -15.81 -10.07
N ALA A 267 -7.36 -15.92 -9.68
CA ALA A 267 -6.57 -17.13 -9.85
C ALA A 267 -7.11 -18.33 -9.04
N GLY A 268 -7.84 -18.10 -7.95
CA GLY A 268 -8.43 -19.17 -7.14
C GLY A 268 -9.63 -19.82 -7.83
N ARG A 269 -10.41 -19.01 -8.56
CA ARG A 269 -11.59 -19.48 -9.31
C ARG A 269 -11.32 -19.68 -10.80
N GLN A 270 -10.12 -19.32 -11.29
CA GLN A 270 -9.72 -19.39 -12.70
C GLN A 270 -10.71 -18.65 -13.62
N ARG A 271 -11.16 -17.46 -13.20
CA ARG A 271 -12.10 -16.63 -13.96
C ARG A 271 -11.93 -15.15 -13.64
N SER A 272 -12.41 -14.29 -14.53
CA SER A 272 -12.55 -12.86 -14.24
C SER A 272 -13.55 -12.63 -13.09
N GLY A 273 -13.27 -11.62 -12.27
CA GLY A 273 -14.12 -11.24 -11.16
C GLY A 273 -14.13 -9.73 -10.98
N VAL A 274 -15.17 -9.25 -10.31
CA VAL A 274 -15.24 -7.88 -9.81
C VAL A 274 -14.89 -7.91 -8.33
N LEU A 275 -13.87 -7.15 -7.96
CA LEU A 275 -13.58 -6.80 -6.57
C LEU A 275 -14.22 -5.45 -6.29
N ALA A 276 -15.18 -5.44 -5.37
CA ALA A 276 -15.63 -4.19 -4.77
C ALA A 276 -14.63 -3.82 -3.66
N GLU A 277 -14.08 -2.61 -3.70
CA GLU A 277 -13.35 -2.06 -2.57
C GLU A 277 -14.28 -1.89 -1.37
N GLU A 278 -13.75 -2.01 -0.15
CA GLU A 278 -14.52 -1.75 1.05
C GLU A 278 -15.05 -0.31 1.04
N THR A 279 -16.26 -0.11 1.56
CA THR A 279 -16.92 1.20 1.57
C THR A 279 -16.01 2.26 2.23
N GLY A 280 -15.60 3.25 1.44
CA GLY A 280 -14.75 4.36 1.90
C GLY A 280 -13.24 4.15 1.77
N GLU A 281 -12.74 2.99 1.36
CA GLU A 281 -11.28 2.81 1.16
C GLU A 281 -10.75 3.66 0.00
N LEU A 282 -11.47 3.71 -1.14
CA LEU A 282 -11.11 4.57 -2.26
C LEU A 282 -11.06 6.06 -1.86
N GLU A 283 -12.00 6.50 -1.03
CA GLU A 283 -12.03 7.89 -0.54
C GLU A 283 -10.84 8.19 0.39
N ARG A 284 -10.44 7.22 1.21
CA ARG A 284 -9.21 7.31 2.00
C ARG A 284 -7.98 7.36 1.10
N LEU A 285 -7.92 6.55 0.04
CA LEU A 285 -6.82 6.57 -0.94
C LEU A 285 -6.73 7.93 -1.63
N ARG A 286 -7.86 8.51 -2.07
CA ARG A 286 -7.91 9.85 -2.65
C ARG A 286 -7.43 10.92 -1.68
N SER A 287 -7.97 10.92 -0.45
CA SER A 287 -7.55 11.84 0.61
C SER A 287 -6.05 11.73 0.90
N ARG A 288 -5.52 10.51 0.97
CA ARG A 288 -4.07 10.27 1.16
C ARG A 288 -3.25 10.74 -0.03
N ALA A 289 -3.70 10.53 -1.26
CA ALA A 289 -2.99 11.00 -2.46
C ALA A 289 -2.86 12.53 -2.48
N VAL A 290 -3.93 13.24 -2.09
CA VAL A 290 -3.88 14.71 -1.90
C VAL A 290 -2.83 15.08 -0.86
N ARG A 291 -2.85 14.43 0.31
CA ARG A 291 -1.89 14.72 1.39
C ARG A 291 -0.44 14.42 1.00
N VAL A 292 -0.17 13.33 0.27
CA VAL A 292 1.15 13.02 -0.27
C VAL A 292 1.64 14.13 -1.19
N LEU A 293 0.78 14.60 -2.10
CA LEU A 293 1.12 15.67 -3.02
C LEU A 293 1.41 16.99 -2.29
N GLU A 294 0.64 17.33 -1.25
CA GLU A 294 0.89 18.49 -0.38
C GLU A 294 2.26 18.42 0.32
N LEU A 295 2.60 17.24 0.87
CA LEU A 295 3.88 17.02 1.54
C LEU A 295 5.05 17.14 0.56
N LEU A 296 4.94 16.56 -0.63
CA LEU A 296 5.99 16.73 -1.65
C LEU A 296 6.08 18.19 -2.13
N ARG A 297 4.93 18.89 -2.25
CA ARG A 297 4.88 20.31 -2.63
C ARG A 297 5.54 21.23 -1.60
N SER A 298 5.47 20.89 -0.32
CA SER A 298 6.10 21.70 0.75
C SER A 298 7.61 21.51 0.86
N THR A 299 8.18 20.54 0.15
CA THR A 299 9.64 20.33 0.07
C THR A 299 10.26 21.06 -1.12
N ALA A 300 11.54 21.39 -1.03
CA ALA A 300 12.24 21.99 -2.16
C ALA A 300 12.39 20.97 -3.30
N ARG A 301 12.06 21.38 -4.53
CA ARG A 301 12.13 20.49 -5.69
C ARG A 301 13.36 20.75 -6.53
N VAL A 302 13.93 19.68 -7.07
CA VAL A 302 15.10 19.72 -7.95
C VAL A 302 14.82 18.98 -9.26
N PRO A 303 15.24 19.54 -10.42
CA PRO A 303 15.07 18.87 -11.70
C PRO A 303 16.06 17.72 -11.85
N HIS A 304 15.56 16.50 -12.11
CA HIS A 304 16.39 15.31 -12.32
C HIS A 304 15.85 14.39 -13.44
N PRO A 305 15.75 14.89 -14.70
CA PRO A 305 15.03 14.20 -15.78
C PRO A 305 15.69 12.92 -16.31
N GLU A 306 16.96 12.68 -16.00
CA GLU A 306 17.72 11.53 -16.51
C GLU A 306 18.46 10.85 -15.36
N LEU A 307 18.49 9.51 -15.37
CA LEU A 307 19.30 8.72 -14.45
C LEU A 307 20.76 8.71 -14.93
N ARG A 308 21.68 9.26 -14.13
CA ARG A 308 23.10 9.39 -14.46
C ARG A 308 23.96 8.32 -13.80
N SER A 309 23.65 8.00 -12.55
CA SER A 309 24.37 7.01 -11.74
C SER A 309 23.76 5.60 -11.87
N PHE A 310 22.49 5.51 -12.27
CA PHE A 310 21.73 4.26 -12.46
C PHE A 310 21.10 4.17 -13.85
N PRO A 311 21.89 4.19 -14.93
CA PRO A 311 21.34 4.12 -16.28
C PRO A 311 20.62 2.78 -16.50
N LEU A 312 19.34 2.85 -16.83
CA LEU A 312 18.54 1.69 -17.22
C LEU A 312 18.61 1.46 -18.73
N PRO A 313 18.57 0.21 -19.21
CA PRO A 313 18.56 -0.10 -20.65
C PRO A 313 17.37 0.51 -21.39
N GLU A 314 16.23 0.62 -20.71
CA GLU A 314 15.02 1.28 -21.18
C GLU A 314 14.71 2.44 -20.22
N PRO A 315 14.58 3.69 -20.72
CA PRO A 315 14.34 4.85 -19.85
C PRO A 315 12.95 4.86 -19.21
N GLN A 316 11.97 4.20 -19.83
CA GLN A 316 10.58 4.20 -19.37
C GLN A 316 10.44 3.43 -18.05
N GLY A 317 9.83 4.07 -17.06
CA GLY A 317 9.62 3.48 -15.75
C GLY A 317 10.80 3.64 -14.79
N GLY A 318 11.89 4.29 -15.18
CA GLY A 318 13.03 4.55 -14.29
C GLY A 318 12.80 5.67 -13.26
N GLU A 319 11.68 6.39 -13.35
CA GLU A 319 11.43 7.65 -12.63
C GLU A 319 11.46 7.48 -11.10
N TRP A 320 11.12 6.30 -10.59
CA TRP A 320 11.16 6.01 -9.16
C TRP A 320 12.58 5.98 -8.57
N LEU A 321 13.63 5.87 -9.40
CA LEU A 321 15.03 5.87 -8.97
C LEU A 321 15.63 7.28 -8.87
N THR A 322 14.95 8.33 -9.33
CA THR A 322 15.56 9.67 -9.45
C THR A 322 15.99 10.25 -8.10
N ALA A 323 15.29 9.94 -7.00
CA ALA A 323 15.72 10.34 -5.65
C ALA A 323 17.06 9.70 -5.26
N LEU A 324 17.20 8.39 -5.50
CA LEU A 324 18.44 7.67 -5.21
C LEU A 324 19.59 8.15 -6.14
N ASP A 325 19.30 8.33 -7.43
CA ASP A 325 20.28 8.83 -8.40
C ASP A 325 20.79 10.21 -8.04
N HIS A 326 19.87 11.13 -7.69
CA HIS A 326 20.20 12.47 -7.25
C HIS A 326 21.01 12.47 -5.95
N ALA A 327 20.63 11.64 -4.98
CA ALA A 327 21.34 11.50 -3.71
C ALA A 327 22.79 11.01 -3.92
N LYS A 328 22.98 10.04 -4.83
CA LYS A 328 24.31 9.53 -5.18
C LYS A 328 25.18 10.58 -5.86
N GLU A 329 24.63 11.30 -6.83
CA GLU A 329 25.39 12.32 -7.58
C GLU A 329 25.86 13.48 -6.68
N HIS A 330 25.07 13.87 -5.69
CA HIS A 330 25.32 15.06 -4.88
C HIS A 330 25.81 14.75 -3.46
N GLY A 331 26.04 13.48 -3.12
CA GLY A 331 26.48 13.06 -1.78
C GLY A 331 25.47 13.38 -0.68
N LEU A 332 24.17 13.24 -0.99
CA LEU A 332 23.07 13.50 -0.07
C LEU A 332 22.62 12.20 0.62
N VAL A 333 21.83 12.34 1.68
CA VAL A 333 21.20 11.20 2.35
C VAL A 333 19.86 10.88 1.67
N LEU A 334 19.57 9.60 1.47
CA LEU A 334 18.27 9.14 0.99
C LEU A 334 17.35 8.82 2.17
N TRP A 335 16.15 9.39 2.17
CA TRP A 335 15.06 8.97 3.05
C TRP A 335 14.02 8.24 2.21
N THR A 336 13.83 6.94 2.49
CA THR A 336 12.89 6.07 1.78
C THR A 336 12.31 5.02 2.72
N ASP A 337 10.99 4.80 2.65
CA ASP A 337 10.28 3.72 3.36
C ASP A 337 10.14 2.45 2.51
N ASP A 338 10.69 2.44 1.30
CA ASP A 338 10.98 1.21 0.56
C ASP A 338 12.29 0.61 1.09
N ARG A 339 12.16 -0.41 1.95
CA ARG A 339 13.31 -1.12 2.53
C ARG A 339 14.29 -1.64 1.50
N VAL A 340 13.81 -2.17 0.38
CA VAL A 340 14.69 -2.79 -0.62
C VAL A 340 15.44 -1.72 -1.40
N LEU A 341 14.78 -0.60 -1.72
CA LEU A 341 15.45 0.57 -2.28
C LEU A 341 16.49 1.14 -1.33
N ARG A 342 16.21 1.17 -0.01
CA ARG A 342 17.19 1.56 1.01
C ARG A 342 18.40 0.62 1.02
N SER A 343 18.19 -0.69 0.93
CA SER A 343 19.29 -1.66 0.86
C SER A 343 20.10 -1.51 -0.43
N LEU A 344 19.45 -1.23 -1.57
CA LEU A 344 20.12 -0.90 -2.83
C LEU A 344 20.98 0.37 -2.70
N ALA A 345 20.44 1.43 -2.08
CA ALA A 345 21.16 2.68 -1.85
C ALA A 345 22.48 2.44 -1.09
N ARG A 346 22.44 1.62 -0.04
CA ARG A 346 23.62 1.29 0.75
C ARG A 346 24.65 0.47 -0.03
N ALA A 347 24.20 -0.49 -0.84
CA ALA A 347 25.11 -1.26 -1.71
C ALA A 347 25.87 -0.35 -2.69
N GLU A 348 25.27 0.79 -3.02
CA GLU A 348 25.79 1.80 -3.95
C GLU A 348 26.51 2.96 -3.25
N GLY A 349 26.75 2.84 -1.94
CA GLY A 349 27.48 3.83 -1.14
C GLY A 349 26.68 5.06 -0.73
N VAL A 350 25.35 5.05 -0.91
CA VAL A 350 24.46 6.12 -0.50
C VAL A 350 23.93 5.84 0.90
N LEU A 351 24.09 6.80 1.82
CA LEU A 351 23.51 6.71 3.15
C LEU A 351 21.98 6.77 3.05
N GLY A 352 21.29 5.86 3.73
CA GLY A 352 19.84 5.76 3.63
C GLY A 352 19.15 5.33 4.93
N PHE A 353 18.04 5.99 5.25
CA PHE A 353 17.20 5.71 6.42
C PHE A 353 15.70 5.71 6.06
N GLY A 354 14.88 5.12 6.92
CA GLY A 354 13.41 5.18 6.85
C GLY A 354 12.81 5.99 7.97
N THR A 355 11.50 6.24 7.89
CA THR A 355 10.77 7.04 8.88
C THR A 355 10.84 6.42 10.27
N LEU A 356 10.84 5.08 10.37
CA LEU A 356 11.02 4.40 11.65
C LEU A 356 12.39 4.66 12.28
N ASP A 357 13.46 4.67 11.46
CA ASP A 357 14.83 4.97 11.94
C ASP A 357 14.90 6.40 12.50
N LEU A 358 14.23 7.35 11.86
CA LEU A 358 14.14 8.73 12.31
C LEU A 358 13.39 8.86 13.63
N LEU A 359 12.21 8.23 13.75
CA LEU A 359 11.42 8.19 14.99
C LEU A 359 12.23 7.62 16.17
N ASP A 360 12.98 6.55 15.93
CA ASP A 360 13.85 5.94 16.95
C ASP A 360 15.01 6.84 17.37
N SER A 361 15.63 7.53 16.40
CA SER A 361 16.67 8.51 16.68
C SER A 361 16.14 9.68 17.52
N MET A 362 14.97 10.22 17.17
CA MET A 362 14.33 11.33 17.91
C MET A 362 13.92 10.95 19.33
N ALA A 363 13.46 9.71 19.54
CA ALA A 363 13.22 9.19 20.88
C ALA A 363 14.51 9.11 21.70
N THR A 364 15.60 8.64 21.07
CA THR A 364 16.91 8.46 21.73
C THR A 364 17.55 9.81 22.09
N THR A 365 17.41 10.82 21.24
CA THR A 365 17.93 12.17 21.47
C THR A 365 17.01 13.05 22.31
N GLY A 366 15.81 12.58 22.64
CA GLY A 366 14.81 13.31 23.42
C GLY A 366 14.13 14.46 22.67
N GLN A 367 14.21 14.47 21.34
CA GLN A 367 13.53 15.46 20.47
C GLN A 367 12.03 15.20 20.31
N LEU A 368 11.59 13.97 20.58
CA LEU A 368 10.18 13.59 20.72
C LEU A 368 9.97 12.83 22.01
N GLY A 369 8.81 13.00 22.64
CA GLY A 369 8.43 12.27 23.83
C GLY A 369 8.29 10.77 23.53
N THR A 370 8.69 9.91 24.46
CA THR A 370 8.59 8.45 24.30
C THR A 370 7.15 7.98 24.01
N HIS A 371 6.16 8.67 24.58
CA HIS A 371 4.75 8.37 24.33
C HIS A 371 4.30 8.77 22.92
N GLU A 372 4.75 9.93 22.42
CA GLU A 372 4.45 10.41 21.07
C GLU A 372 5.01 9.45 20.02
N VAL A 373 6.27 9.02 20.20
CA VAL A 373 6.90 8.04 19.31
C VAL A 373 6.19 6.69 19.35
N LEU A 374 5.70 6.26 20.53
CA LEU A 374 4.92 5.04 20.65
C LEU A 374 3.62 5.13 19.84
N LEU A 375 2.90 6.25 19.92
CA LEU A 375 1.66 6.46 19.17
C LEU A 375 1.92 6.53 17.66
N ALA A 376 2.95 7.26 17.22
CA ALA A 376 3.33 7.32 15.81
C ALA A 376 3.65 5.92 15.26
N LYS A 377 4.41 5.11 15.99
CA LYS A 377 4.68 3.71 15.60
C LYS A 377 3.42 2.84 15.61
N ALA A 378 2.48 3.09 16.53
CA ALA A 378 1.21 2.38 16.57
C ALA A 378 0.38 2.69 15.32
N ASP A 379 0.35 3.95 14.87
CA ASP A 379 -0.33 4.35 13.63
C ASP A 379 0.30 3.68 12.40
N LEU A 380 1.63 3.59 12.36
CA LEU A 380 2.33 2.83 11.31
C LEU A 380 1.95 1.34 11.32
N LEU A 381 1.94 0.68 12.48
CA LEU A 381 1.50 -0.72 12.60
C LEU A 381 0.07 -0.92 12.09
N ARG A 382 -0.85 -0.01 12.43
CA ARG A 382 -2.25 -0.04 11.96
C ARG A 382 -2.38 0.15 10.45
N CYS A 383 -1.37 0.76 9.83
CA CYS A 383 -1.29 0.96 8.40
C CYS A 383 -0.44 -0.11 7.69
N TYR A 384 -0.33 -1.31 8.28
CA TYR A 384 0.36 -2.48 7.72
C TYR A 384 1.88 -2.28 7.54
N PHE A 385 2.50 -1.41 8.35
CA PHE A 385 3.95 -1.48 8.53
C PHE A 385 4.29 -2.72 9.33
N VAL A 386 5.25 -3.49 8.82
CA VAL A 386 5.68 -4.76 9.42
C VAL A 386 7.17 -4.76 9.70
N ASP A 387 7.64 -5.80 10.38
CA ASP A 387 9.01 -5.95 10.88
C ASP A 387 9.42 -4.85 11.89
N ILE A 388 8.43 -4.23 12.54
CA ILE A 388 8.61 -3.42 13.74
C ILE A 388 8.77 -4.36 14.94
N SER A 389 9.77 -4.11 15.78
CA SER A 389 10.04 -4.97 16.94
C SER A 389 8.86 -4.99 17.91
N PHE A 390 8.52 -6.19 18.41
CA PHE A 390 7.43 -6.35 19.36
C PHE A 390 7.72 -5.64 20.68
N SER A 391 6.77 -4.80 21.09
CA SER A 391 6.63 -4.24 22.42
C SER A 391 5.17 -4.33 22.81
N HIS A 392 4.89 -4.81 24.02
CA HIS A 392 3.52 -4.99 24.49
C HIS A 392 2.72 -3.69 24.41
N ASP A 393 3.28 -2.58 24.88
CA ASP A 393 2.58 -1.28 24.92
C ASP A 393 2.29 -0.74 23.52
N LEU A 394 3.24 -0.91 22.59
CA LEU A 394 3.09 -0.50 21.19
C LEU A 394 1.99 -1.30 20.49
N TYR A 395 2.06 -2.63 20.56
CA TYR A 395 1.10 -3.52 19.90
C TYR A 395 -0.29 -3.42 20.55
N ALA A 396 -0.36 -3.20 21.87
CA ALA A 396 -1.61 -2.97 22.58
C ALA A 396 -2.25 -1.62 22.19
N ALA A 397 -1.47 -0.54 22.07
CA ALA A 397 -1.98 0.74 21.59
C ALA A 397 -2.57 0.64 20.19
N ALA A 398 -1.85 -0.02 19.27
CA ALA A 398 -2.32 -0.25 17.89
C ALA A 398 -3.59 -1.13 17.86
N ALA A 399 -3.60 -2.25 18.58
CA ALA A 399 -4.74 -3.16 18.62
C ALA A 399 -5.97 -2.51 19.26
N LEU A 400 -5.80 -1.78 20.36
CA LEU A 400 -6.89 -1.07 21.03
C LEU A 400 -7.57 -0.08 20.10
N ALA A 401 -6.80 0.66 19.31
CA ALA A 401 -7.32 1.68 18.42
C ALA A 401 -8.09 1.08 17.21
N ASP A 402 -7.86 -0.19 16.89
CA ASP A 402 -8.67 -0.99 15.94
C ASP A 402 -9.77 -1.82 16.65
N GLY A 403 -10.03 -1.58 17.93
CA GLY A 403 -11.03 -2.32 18.70
C GLY A 403 -10.68 -3.80 18.90
N TRP A 404 -9.38 -4.12 18.96
CA TRP A 404 -8.81 -5.46 19.10
C TRP A 404 -9.10 -6.42 17.94
N ARG A 405 -9.62 -5.91 16.82
CA ARG A 405 -9.91 -6.69 15.62
C ARG A 405 -8.63 -7.21 14.97
N ALA A 406 -8.76 -8.35 14.29
CA ALA A 406 -7.63 -9.00 13.64
C ALA A 406 -7.30 -8.33 12.29
N LEU A 407 -6.81 -7.09 12.31
CA LEU A 407 -6.43 -6.31 11.13
C LEU A 407 -4.89 -6.27 10.99
N ALA A 408 -4.32 -5.10 10.72
CA ALA A 408 -2.89 -4.93 10.44
C ALA A 408 -1.97 -5.44 11.56
N VAL A 409 -2.36 -5.27 12.83
CA VAL A 409 -1.58 -5.79 13.97
C VAL A 409 -1.49 -7.32 13.95
N ALA A 410 -2.58 -8.01 13.58
CA ALA A 410 -2.55 -9.45 13.42
C ALA A 410 -1.59 -9.85 12.29
N ASP A 411 -1.64 -9.16 11.16
CA ASP A 411 -0.76 -9.46 10.02
C ASP A 411 0.71 -9.16 10.33
N ALA A 412 1.02 -8.11 11.12
CA ALA A 412 2.37 -7.85 11.60
C ALA A 412 2.93 -9.00 12.46
N LEU A 413 2.08 -9.75 13.17
CA LEU A 413 2.47 -10.94 13.92
C LEU A 413 2.70 -12.18 13.03
N SER A 414 2.37 -12.14 11.74
CA SER A 414 2.78 -13.20 10.80
C SER A 414 4.29 -13.17 10.51
N ARG A 415 4.96 -12.07 10.88
CA ARG A 415 6.38 -11.86 10.59
C ARG A 415 7.28 -12.46 11.67
N PRO A 416 8.41 -13.07 11.28
CA PRO A 416 9.32 -13.67 12.25
C PRO A 416 9.93 -12.66 13.23
N GLN A 417 10.13 -11.39 12.80
CA GLN A 417 10.71 -10.33 13.63
C GLN A 417 9.87 -10.01 14.88
N ALA A 418 8.55 -10.18 14.81
CA ALA A 418 7.68 -9.98 15.97
C ALA A 418 7.92 -11.03 17.07
N TRP A 419 8.45 -12.20 16.72
CA TRP A 419 8.58 -13.37 17.59
C TRP A 419 9.96 -13.53 18.23
N THR A 420 10.74 -12.45 18.33
CA THR A 420 12.01 -12.46 19.10
C THR A 420 11.80 -12.87 20.56
N GLN A 421 10.62 -12.57 21.13
CA GLN A 421 10.18 -13.03 22.46
C GLN A 421 8.85 -13.80 22.35
N PRO A 422 8.87 -15.11 22.05
CA PRO A 422 7.65 -15.85 21.71
C PRO A 422 6.57 -15.88 22.79
N GLN A 423 6.97 -15.96 24.07
CA GLN A 423 6.01 -16.08 25.17
C GLN A 423 5.21 -14.78 25.41
N PRO A 424 5.83 -13.59 25.52
CA PRO A 424 5.10 -12.32 25.54
C PRO A 424 4.15 -12.14 24.36
N VAL A 425 4.57 -12.50 23.15
CA VAL A 425 3.75 -12.37 21.94
C VAL A 425 2.55 -13.31 21.98
N ALA A 426 2.75 -14.58 22.36
CA ALA A 426 1.66 -15.53 22.52
C ALA A 426 0.64 -15.07 23.58
N SER A 427 1.12 -14.55 24.71
CA SER A 427 0.26 -13.97 25.75
C SER A 427 -0.52 -12.76 25.25
N PHE A 428 0.11 -11.87 24.46
CA PHE A 428 -0.56 -10.74 23.83
C PHE A 428 -1.68 -11.19 22.88
N VAL A 429 -1.40 -12.13 21.97
CA VAL A 429 -2.40 -12.67 21.01
C VAL A 429 -3.61 -13.23 21.74
N LEU A 430 -3.38 -14.05 22.77
CA LEU A 430 -4.46 -14.65 23.55
C LEU A 430 -5.25 -13.59 24.34
N GLY A 431 -4.59 -12.51 24.76
CA GLY A 431 -5.22 -11.33 25.34
C GLY A 431 -6.10 -10.57 24.34
N CYS A 432 -5.63 -10.32 23.11
CA CYS A 432 -6.43 -9.71 22.05
C CYS A 432 -7.69 -10.54 21.76
N ILE A 433 -7.53 -11.86 21.64
CA ILE A 433 -8.65 -12.78 21.41
C ILE A 433 -9.66 -12.71 22.56
N ALA A 434 -9.21 -12.67 23.81
CA ALA A 434 -10.09 -12.57 24.97
C ALA A 434 -10.96 -11.28 24.94
N ASN A 435 -10.45 -10.19 24.37
CA ASN A 435 -11.21 -8.94 24.23
C ASN A 435 -12.30 -9.01 23.13
N ILE A 436 -12.17 -9.90 22.16
CA ILE A 436 -13.09 -9.98 20.99
C ILE A 436 -13.90 -11.26 20.92
N SER A 437 -13.63 -12.26 21.76
CA SER A 437 -14.16 -13.62 21.60
C SER A 437 -15.69 -13.72 21.63
N GLU A 438 -16.36 -12.78 22.31
CA GLU A 438 -17.83 -12.73 22.39
C GLU A 438 -18.47 -11.95 21.23
N GLN A 439 -17.83 -10.86 20.79
CA GLN A 439 -18.42 -9.93 19.82
C GLN A 439 -18.02 -10.24 18.38
N TYR A 440 -16.79 -10.72 18.17
CA TYR A 440 -16.21 -10.99 16.84
C TYR A 440 -15.51 -12.36 16.80
N PRO A 441 -16.22 -13.47 17.05
CA PRO A 441 -15.61 -14.81 17.10
C PRO A 441 -14.90 -15.22 15.80
N GLN A 442 -15.27 -14.66 14.65
CA GLN A 442 -14.59 -14.85 13.38
C GLN A 442 -13.13 -14.34 13.37
N ASP A 443 -12.83 -13.28 14.13
CA ASP A 443 -11.48 -12.68 14.17
C ASP A 443 -10.50 -13.56 14.98
N ILE A 444 -11.01 -14.48 15.82
CA ILE A 444 -10.21 -15.49 16.54
C ILE A 444 -9.35 -16.30 15.56
N ALA A 445 -9.95 -16.72 14.43
CA ALA A 445 -9.28 -17.53 13.44
C ALA A 445 -8.09 -16.78 12.83
N ARG A 446 -8.26 -15.50 12.51
CA ARG A 446 -7.21 -14.69 11.90
C ARG A 446 -6.06 -14.41 12.88
N TRP A 447 -6.35 -14.04 14.14
CA TRP A 447 -5.32 -13.87 15.16
C TRP A 447 -4.44 -15.11 15.32
N LEU A 448 -5.06 -16.30 15.44
CA LEU A 448 -4.33 -17.54 15.60
C LEU A 448 -3.61 -17.98 14.33
N ALA A 449 -4.19 -17.73 13.15
CA ALA A 449 -3.54 -18.04 11.88
C ALA A 449 -2.24 -17.24 11.73
N MET A 450 -2.31 -15.91 11.88
CA MET A 450 -1.14 -15.06 11.74
C MET A 450 -0.09 -15.37 12.82
N ALA A 451 -0.52 -15.57 14.07
CA ALA A 451 0.39 -15.93 15.14
C ALA A 451 1.09 -17.27 14.91
N SER A 452 0.37 -18.28 14.41
CA SER A 452 0.95 -19.58 14.09
C SER A 452 1.95 -19.48 12.94
N THR A 453 1.62 -18.72 11.88
CA THR A 453 2.53 -18.46 10.75
C THR A 453 3.82 -17.78 11.21
N GLY A 454 3.72 -16.73 12.03
CA GLY A 454 4.89 -16.00 12.53
C GLY A 454 5.75 -16.83 13.47
N LEU A 455 5.13 -17.54 14.43
CA LEU A 455 5.86 -18.43 15.34
C LEU A 455 6.57 -19.55 14.59
N ALA A 456 5.91 -20.15 13.59
CA ALA A 456 6.51 -21.20 12.77
C ALA A 456 7.69 -20.66 11.93
N SER A 457 7.55 -19.45 11.39
CA SER A 457 8.60 -18.80 10.59
C SER A 457 9.81 -18.36 11.42
N ALA A 458 9.59 -17.94 12.68
CA ALA A 458 10.67 -17.59 13.61
C ALA A 458 11.35 -18.80 14.26
N SER A 459 10.75 -19.99 14.16
CA SER A 459 11.27 -21.20 14.79
C SER A 459 12.34 -21.88 13.94
N MET A 460 13.35 -22.44 14.60
CA MET A 460 14.33 -23.33 13.95
C MET A 460 13.66 -24.59 13.39
N PRO A 461 14.13 -25.18 12.27
CA PRO A 461 13.49 -26.32 11.59
C PRO A 461 13.16 -27.57 12.43
N GLY A 462 13.75 -27.74 13.62
CA GLY A 462 13.40 -28.84 14.56
C GLY A 462 12.47 -28.43 15.73
N ALA A 463 12.27 -27.14 15.95
CA ALA A 463 11.51 -26.60 17.07
C ALA A 463 10.07 -26.20 16.71
N VAL A 464 9.76 -26.08 15.40
CA VAL A 464 8.46 -25.64 14.87
C VAL A 464 7.30 -26.40 15.51
N ASN A 465 7.30 -27.74 15.44
CA ASN A 465 6.21 -28.56 15.97
C ASN A 465 5.99 -28.34 17.48
N GLN A 466 7.08 -28.30 18.27
CA GLN A 466 7.00 -28.16 19.71
C GLN A 466 6.51 -26.76 20.12
N ASN A 467 6.98 -25.71 19.46
CA ASN A 467 6.55 -24.34 19.70
C ASN A 467 5.06 -24.15 19.35
N LEU A 468 4.64 -24.63 18.17
CA LEU A 468 3.23 -24.60 17.76
C LEU A 468 2.34 -25.40 18.71
N LYS A 469 2.79 -26.58 19.15
CA LYS A 469 2.07 -27.39 20.14
C LYS A 469 1.87 -26.64 21.47
N THR A 470 2.88 -25.89 21.93
CA THR A 470 2.74 -25.03 23.11
C THR A 470 1.73 -23.91 22.90
N LEU A 471 1.73 -23.24 21.74
CA LEU A 471 0.73 -22.23 21.41
C LEU A 471 -0.69 -22.82 21.36
N VAL A 472 -0.87 -23.97 20.71
CA VAL A 472 -2.15 -24.68 20.65
C VAL A 472 -2.64 -25.04 22.04
N TRP A 473 -1.76 -25.58 22.90
CA TRP A 473 -2.10 -25.85 24.30
C TRP A 473 -2.58 -24.58 25.01
N GLN A 474 -1.81 -23.50 24.92
CA GLN A 474 -2.16 -22.24 25.58
C GLN A 474 -3.51 -21.72 25.10
N ALA A 475 -3.80 -21.78 23.79
CA ALA A 475 -5.08 -21.39 23.22
C ALA A 475 -6.23 -22.27 23.75
N LEU A 476 -6.11 -23.59 23.70
CA LEU A 476 -7.16 -24.53 24.15
C LEU A 476 -7.49 -24.43 25.64
N THR A 477 -6.56 -23.95 26.44
CA THR A 477 -6.75 -23.75 27.89
C THR A 477 -7.33 -22.39 28.28
N GLN A 478 -7.61 -21.51 27.31
CA GLN A 478 -8.17 -20.20 27.61
C GLN A 478 -9.63 -20.28 28.10
N PRO A 479 -10.05 -19.44 29.06
CA PRO A 479 -11.41 -19.44 29.60
C PRO A 479 -12.51 -19.17 28.56
N TRP A 480 -12.18 -18.41 27.52
CA TRP A 480 -13.12 -18.05 26.44
C TRP A 480 -13.30 -19.18 25.41
N VAL A 481 -12.57 -20.30 25.51
CA VAL A 481 -12.76 -21.47 24.63
C VAL A 481 -13.98 -22.25 25.09
N THR A 482 -15.03 -22.18 24.28
CA THR A 482 -16.30 -22.85 24.47
C THR A 482 -16.66 -23.64 23.21
N ALA A 483 -17.81 -24.33 23.23
CA ALA A 483 -18.27 -25.05 22.04
C ALA A 483 -18.51 -24.12 20.83
N SER A 484 -18.88 -22.85 21.06
CA SER A 484 -19.13 -21.89 19.98
C SER A 484 -17.86 -21.23 19.43
N SER A 485 -16.83 -21.03 20.26
CA SER A 485 -15.58 -20.38 19.82
C SER A 485 -14.53 -21.37 19.31
N LEU A 486 -14.56 -22.63 19.74
CA LEU A 486 -13.57 -23.64 19.33
C LEU A 486 -13.46 -23.84 17.80
N PRO A 487 -14.56 -23.86 17.00
CA PRO A 487 -14.43 -23.99 15.55
C PRO A 487 -13.53 -22.93 14.92
N PHE A 488 -13.58 -21.68 15.41
CA PHE A 488 -12.73 -20.59 14.94
C PHE A 488 -11.28 -20.75 15.39
N VAL A 489 -11.05 -21.23 16.62
CA VAL A 489 -9.71 -21.58 17.12
C VAL A 489 -9.04 -22.62 16.22
N LEU A 490 -9.76 -23.71 15.93
CA LEU A 490 -9.25 -24.80 15.11
C LEU A 490 -9.03 -24.37 13.65
N ALA A 491 -9.93 -23.55 13.09
CA ALA A 491 -9.75 -22.97 11.76
C ALA A 491 -8.49 -22.11 11.67
N GLY A 492 -8.26 -21.22 12.63
CA GLY A 492 -7.09 -20.35 12.67
C GLY A 492 -5.78 -21.12 12.78
N LEU A 493 -5.69 -22.02 13.76
CA LEU A 493 -4.50 -22.86 13.95
C LEU A 493 -4.16 -23.65 12.67
N ARG A 494 -5.15 -24.31 12.07
CA ARG A 494 -4.94 -25.08 10.83
C ARG A 494 -4.48 -24.21 9.67
N SER A 495 -5.07 -23.03 9.49
CA SER A 495 -4.68 -22.10 8.43
C SER A 495 -3.21 -21.70 8.55
N GLY A 496 -2.76 -21.32 9.76
CA GLY A 496 -1.36 -20.94 9.97
C GLY A 496 -0.36 -22.11 9.95
N ILE A 497 -0.78 -23.31 10.39
CA ILE A 497 0.07 -24.52 10.36
C ILE A 497 0.28 -25.00 8.91
N ALA A 498 -0.72 -24.88 8.04
CA ALA A 498 -0.67 -25.36 6.66
C ALA A 498 0.39 -24.66 5.80
N VAL A 499 0.97 -23.56 6.27
CA VAL A 499 2.03 -22.81 5.59
C VAL A 499 3.37 -23.56 5.57
N ARG A 500 3.56 -24.60 6.42
CA ARG A 500 4.81 -25.37 6.46
C ARG A 500 4.60 -26.89 6.52
N ASP A 501 5.25 -27.60 5.60
CA ASP A 501 5.22 -29.07 5.54
C ASP A 501 5.91 -29.75 6.73
N ASP A 502 6.86 -29.08 7.40
CA ASP A 502 7.63 -29.59 8.54
C ASP A 502 6.94 -29.41 9.91
N ALA A 503 5.75 -28.78 9.93
CA ALA A 503 5.05 -28.47 11.18
C ALA A 503 4.51 -29.71 11.93
N GLY A 504 4.39 -30.87 11.27
CA GLY A 504 3.92 -32.13 11.87
C GLY A 504 2.44 -32.07 12.29
N ARG A 505 2.10 -32.65 13.46
CA ARG A 505 0.73 -32.67 14.01
C ARG A 505 0.63 -32.00 15.38
N PRO A 506 0.80 -30.66 15.47
CA PRO A 506 0.87 -29.97 16.75
C PRO A 506 -0.47 -30.02 17.51
N LEU A 507 -1.60 -30.05 16.80
CA LEU A 507 -2.94 -30.17 17.41
C LEU A 507 -3.14 -31.52 18.12
N GLU A 508 -2.85 -32.65 17.45
CA GLU A 508 -2.96 -33.99 18.02
C GLU A 508 -2.04 -34.13 19.25
N GLY A 509 -0.82 -33.58 19.17
CA GLY A 509 0.14 -33.56 20.27
C GLY A 509 -0.33 -32.72 21.47
N ALA A 510 -0.91 -31.54 21.24
CA ALA A 510 -1.42 -30.67 22.29
C ALA A 510 -2.66 -31.28 22.97
N LEU A 511 -3.60 -31.81 22.19
CA LEU A 511 -4.78 -32.50 22.70
C LEU A 511 -4.40 -33.73 23.54
N SER A 512 -3.38 -34.49 23.11
CA SER A 512 -2.88 -35.65 23.87
C SER A 512 -2.35 -35.26 25.24
N GLN A 513 -1.59 -34.17 25.31
CA GLN A 513 -1.14 -33.63 26.60
C GLN A 513 -2.35 -33.16 27.42
N PHE A 514 -3.30 -32.45 26.81
CA PHE A 514 -4.39 -31.82 27.54
C PHE A 514 -5.31 -32.87 28.14
N TYR A 515 -5.56 -33.94 27.37
CA TYR A 515 -6.25 -35.11 27.85
C TYR A 515 -5.51 -35.79 29.00
N ALA A 516 -4.19 -36.01 28.89
CA ALA A 516 -3.40 -36.62 29.97
C ALA A 516 -3.49 -35.82 31.28
N ALA A 517 -3.43 -34.49 31.22
CA ALA A 517 -3.59 -33.62 32.38
C ALA A 517 -5.00 -33.70 32.99
N LEU A 518 -6.04 -33.80 32.15
CA LEU A 518 -7.42 -34.01 32.61
C LEU A 518 -7.60 -35.39 33.26
N VAL A 519 -7.01 -36.45 32.69
CA VAL A 519 -7.07 -37.81 33.23
C VAL A 519 -6.41 -37.87 34.60
N ALA A 520 -5.22 -37.28 34.75
CA ALA A 520 -4.51 -37.22 36.03
C ALA A 520 -5.33 -36.51 37.13
N LYS A 521 -6.17 -35.54 36.77
CA LYS A 521 -6.95 -34.74 37.73
C LYS A 521 -8.36 -35.30 38.00
N PHE A 522 -9.00 -35.92 37.01
CA PHE A 522 -10.43 -36.23 37.05
C PHE A 522 -10.78 -37.69 36.70
N GLY A 523 -9.79 -38.49 36.29
CA GLY A 523 -9.99 -39.84 35.75
C GLY A 523 -10.55 -39.84 34.32
N HIS A 524 -10.46 -40.99 33.65
CA HIS A 524 -10.74 -41.13 32.22
C HIS A 524 -12.14 -40.69 31.79
N ALA A 525 -13.20 -41.13 32.49
CA ALA A 525 -14.58 -40.88 32.08
C ALA A 525 -14.92 -39.38 32.10
N LEU A 526 -14.56 -38.68 33.18
CA LEU A 526 -14.82 -37.25 33.32
C LEU A 526 -13.88 -36.43 32.43
N ALA A 527 -12.62 -36.86 32.25
CA ALA A 527 -11.69 -36.24 31.30
C ALA A 527 -12.21 -36.30 29.86
N ALA A 528 -12.76 -37.44 29.43
CA ALA A 528 -13.27 -37.63 28.07
C ALA A 528 -14.46 -36.70 27.80
N SER A 529 -15.41 -36.64 28.72
CA SER A 529 -16.55 -35.71 28.62
C SER A 529 -16.09 -34.25 28.60
N ARG A 530 -15.14 -33.87 29.46
CA ARG A 530 -14.61 -32.49 29.51
C ARG A 530 -13.85 -32.10 28.25
N LEU A 531 -13.08 -33.00 27.66
CA LEU A 531 -12.38 -32.76 26.40
C LEU A 531 -13.34 -32.66 25.21
N MET A 532 -14.33 -33.56 25.14
CA MET A 532 -15.22 -33.66 23.98
C MET A 532 -16.29 -32.56 23.95
N ARG A 533 -16.65 -31.98 25.10
CA ARG A 533 -17.72 -30.97 25.19
C ARG A 533 -17.44 -29.70 24.33
N PRO A 534 -16.24 -29.09 24.35
CA PRO A 534 -15.91 -28.01 23.42
C PRO A 534 -15.98 -28.41 21.93
N PHE A 535 -15.84 -29.69 21.59
CA PHE A 535 -15.84 -30.18 20.20
C PHE A 535 -17.24 -30.43 19.62
N GLU A 536 -18.33 -30.18 20.36
CA GLU A 536 -19.70 -30.46 19.92
C GLU A 536 -20.05 -29.80 18.57
N LEU A 537 -19.63 -28.54 18.37
CA LEU A 537 -19.86 -27.77 17.14
C LEU A 537 -18.67 -27.75 16.18
N ALA A 538 -17.60 -28.49 16.48
CA ALA A 538 -16.44 -28.57 15.61
C ALA A 538 -16.72 -29.42 14.34
N PRO A 539 -15.98 -29.22 13.24
CA PRO A 539 -16.05 -30.08 12.07
C PRO A 539 -15.75 -31.54 12.40
N ASP A 540 -16.34 -32.49 11.65
CA ASP A 540 -16.21 -33.93 11.91
C ASP A 540 -14.77 -34.43 11.91
N VAL A 541 -13.92 -33.85 11.06
CA VAL A 541 -12.48 -34.15 11.01
C VAL A 541 -11.82 -33.87 12.37
N GLU A 542 -12.15 -32.74 13.00
CA GLU A 542 -11.57 -32.34 14.29
C GLU A 542 -12.14 -33.15 15.45
N LYS A 543 -13.43 -33.45 15.40
CA LYS A 543 -14.07 -34.40 16.34
C LYS A 543 -13.39 -35.77 16.30
N ALA A 544 -13.06 -36.25 15.10
CA ALA A 544 -12.38 -37.53 14.93
C ALA A 544 -10.94 -37.52 15.49
N VAL A 545 -10.22 -36.39 15.39
CA VAL A 545 -8.89 -36.22 16.01
C VAL A 545 -9.01 -36.25 17.54
N ALA A 546 -9.92 -35.47 18.13
CA ALA A 546 -10.14 -35.46 19.57
C ALA A 546 -10.58 -36.84 20.11
N ALA A 547 -11.52 -37.51 19.42
CA ALA A 547 -11.96 -38.85 19.78
C ALA A 547 -10.82 -39.87 19.72
N ARG A 548 -9.96 -39.78 18.70
CA ARG A 548 -8.78 -40.65 18.57
C ARG A 548 -7.84 -40.49 19.76
N VAL A 549 -7.56 -39.26 20.19
CA VAL A 549 -6.72 -38.98 21.37
C VAL A 549 -7.29 -39.64 22.63
N VAL A 550 -8.61 -39.57 22.84
CA VAL A 550 -9.28 -40.24 23.97
C VAL A 550 -9.14 -41.76 23.89
N LEU A 551 -9.37 -42.34 22.71
CA LEU A 551 -9.37 -43.80 22.50
C LEU A 551 -7.96 -44.42 22.54
N THR A 552 -6.92 -43.67 22.18
CA THR A 552 -5.54 -44.18 22.11
C THR A 552 -4.71 -43.87 23.34
N HIS A 553 -5.24 -43.12 24.32
CA HIS A 553 -4.53 -42.79 25.55
C HIS A 553 -4.24 -44.05 26.37
N ARG A 554 -2.96 -44.42 26.47
CA ARG A 554 -2.48 -45.48 27.36
C ARG A 554 -2.15 -44.87 28.71
N GLY A 555 -2.91 -45.22 29.74
CA GLY A 555 -2.63 -44.79 31.11
C GLY A 555 -1.23 -45.24 31.52
N SER A 556 -0.40 -44.29 31.92
CA SER A 556 0.91 -44.54 32.55
C SER A 556 0.74 -44.76 34.04
#